data_AF-A0A317SLC4-F1
#
_entry.id   AF-A0A317SLC4-F1
#
_cell.length_a   1.000
_cell.length_b   1.000
_cell.length_c   1.000
_cell.angle_alpha   90.00
_cell.angle_beta   90.00
_cell.angle_gamma   90.00
#
_symmetry.space_group_name_H-M   'P 1'
#
loop_
_entity.id
_entity.type
_entity.pdbx_description
1 polymer ?
#
loop_
_entity_poly.entity_id
_entity_poly.type
_entity_poly.pdbx_seq_one_letter_code
_entity_poly.pdbx_strand_id
1 'polypeptide(L)'
;MTVLLQRVGCLELILDTPKGRGVFATRKIEAGTVVDTAPVIILNKEQFDNYVQHSLLQHYSYNWPIARGTAGKYTMHQAIALGLGSMFNHSSLRQNVGWKRDLEKEVIVYTALRDIAEGEELLISYGSRLTFEDVEAARLGEDEEDVTAILARINI
;
A
#
# COMPACT_ATOMS: atom_id res chain seq x y z
N MET A 1 -24.72 -3.56 12.94
CA MET A 1 -23.74 -2.57 12.44
C MET A 1 -23.51 -2.87 10.97
N THR A 2 -23.46 -1.85 10.11
CA THR A 2 -23.21 -2.00 8.67
C THR A 2 -22.07 -1.08 8.24
N VAL A 3 -21.36 -1.47 7.19
CA VAL A 3 -20.34 -0.63 6.54
C VAL A 3 -20.70 -0.48 5.06
N LEU A 4 -20.60 0.73 4.54
CA LEU A 4 -20.81 0.98 3.12
C LEU A 4 -19.56 0.55 2.37
N LEU A 5 -19.71 -0.41 1.45
CA LEU A 5 -18.65 -0.75 0.52
C LEU A 5 -18.64 0.28 -0.60
N GLN A 6 -17.55 1.04 -0.70
CA GLN A 6 -17.35 2.02 -1.76
C GLN A 6 -16.18 1.55 -2.62
N ARG A 7 -16.32 1.72 -3.93
CA ARG A 7 -15.23 1.63 -4.89
C ARG A 7 -15.47 2.61 -6.00
N VAL A 8 -14.45 3.39 -6.36
CA VAL A 8 -14.56 4.24 -7.56
C VAL A 8 -14.59 3.36 -8.81
N GLY A 9 -15.54 3.62 -9.70
CA GLY A 9 -15.73 2.82 -10.91
C GLY A 9 -14.75 3.10 -12.05
N CYS A 10 -13.76 3.97 -11.83
CA CYS A 10 -12.81 4.42 -12.85
C CYS A 10 -11.40 3.92 -12.58
N LEU A 11 -11.27 2.61 -12.41
CA LEU A 11 -10.01 1.93 -12.19
C LEU A 11 -9.83 0.82 -13.19
N GLU A 12 -8.59 0.60 -13.60
CA GLU A 12 -8.18 -0.57 -14.35
C GLU A 12 -6.97 -1.24 -13.70
N LEU A 13 -6.82 -2.54 -13.95
CA LEU A 13 -5.69 -3.33 -13.50
C LEU A 13 -4.77 -3.57 -14.69
N ILE A 14 -3.58 -2.98 -14.66
CA ILE A 14 -2.52 -3.29 -15.62
C ILE A 14 -1.73 -4.48 -15.06
N LEU A 15 -1.64 -5.56 -15.83
CA LEU A 15 -1.11 -6.83 -15.34
C LEU A 15 0.43 -6.92 -15.35
N ASP A 16 1.07 -6.12 -16.20
CA ASP A 16 2.50 -6.21 -16.50
C ASP A 16 3.16 -4.81 -16.44
N THR A 17 3.32 -4.32 -15.22
CA THR A 17 4.12 -3.12 -14.91
C THR A 17 5.48 -3.56 -14.36
N PRO A 18 6.47 -2.64 -14.21
CA PRO A 18 7.74 -2.96 -13.55
C PRO A 18 7.60 -3.51 -12.11
N LYS A 19 6.44 -3.31 -11.45
CA LYS A 19 6.12 -3.83 -10.10
C LYS A 19 5.16 -5.02 -10.13
N GLY A 20 4.92 -5.61 -11.31
CA GLY A 20 3.90 -6.62 -11.54
C GLY A 20 2.54 -5.99 -11.81
N ARG A 21 1.50 -6.37 -11.06
CA ARG A 21 0.17 -5.77 -11.22
C ARG A 21 0.15 -4.36 -10.64
N GLY A 22 -0.56 -3.43 -11.28
CA GLY A 22 -0.77 -2.08 -10.78
C GLY A 22 -2.18 -1.58 -11.07
N VAL A 23 -2.71 -0.74 -10.17
CA VAL A 23 -4.05 -0.15 -10.29
C VAL A 23 -3.93 1.26 -10.83
N PHE A 24 -4.64 1.58 -11.91
CA PHE A 24 -4.54 2.86 -12.61
C PHE A 24 -5.90 3.54 -12.71
N ALA A 25 -5.91 4.87 -12.71
CA ALA A 25 -7.12 5.66 -12.88
C ALA A 25 -7.50 5.78 -14.36
N THR A 26 -8.75 5.48 -14.72
CA THR A 26 -9.25 5.64 -16.12
C THR A 26 -9.90 6.99 -16.37
N ARG A 27 -9.99 7.84 -15.33
CA ARG A 27 -10.37 9.27 -15.41
C ARG A 27 -9.85 9.98 -14.17
N LYS A 28 -9.93 11.31 -14.14
CA LYS A 28 -9.58 12.11 -12.95
C LYS A 28 -10.35 11.62 -11.71
N ILE A 29 -9.63 11.42 -10.60
CA ILE A 29 -10.20 11.18 -9.26
C ILE A 29 -9.87 12.40 -8.40
N GLU A 30 -10.87 13.00 -7.77
CA GLU A 30 -10.69 14.18 -6.92
C GLU A 30 -10.08 13.82 -5.56
N ALA A 31 -9.28 14.73 -5.01
CA ALA A 31 -8.74 14.62 -3.66
C ALA A 31 -9.85 14.32 -2.63
N GLY A 32 -9.57 13.45 -1.66
CA GLY A 32 -10.52 13.06 -0.62
C GLY A 32 -11.53 11.99 -1.06
N THR A 33 -11.55 11.58 -2.33
CA THR A 33 -12.42 10.49 -2.80
C THR A 33 -12.03 9.16 -2.14
N VAL A 34 -13.01 8.43 -1.60
CA VAL A 34 -12.82 7.04 -1.16
C VAL A 34 -12.65 6.13 -2.37
N VAL A 35 -11.45 5.59 -2.54
CA VAL A 35 -11.05 4.74 -3.67
C VAL A 35 -11.60 3.32 -3.50
N ASP A 36 -11.42 2.73 -2.33
CA ASP A 36 -11.89 1.38 -2.00
C ASP A 36 -12.15 1.27 -0.48
N THR A 37 -13.21 0.58 -0.10
CA THR A 37 -13.43 0.07 1.26
C THR A 37 -13.20 -1.43 1.23
N ALA A 38 -12.05 -1.88 1.73
CA ALA A 38 -11.61 -3.26 1.70
C ALA A 38 -11.87 -3.97 3.03
N PRO A 39 -12.76 -4.98 3.09
CA PRO A 39 -12.82 -5.89 4.22
C PRO A 39 -11.49 -6.64 4.41
N VAL A 40 -11.21 -7.07 5.62
CA VAL A 40 -9.96 -7.80 5.91
C VAL A 40 -10.19 -9.20 6.45
N ILE A 41 -9.23 -10.09 6.20
CA ILE A 41 -9.08 -11.36 6.92
C ILE A 41 -8.03 -11.14 8.01
N ILE A 42 -8.44 -11.17 9.27
CA ILE A 42 -7.53 -11.05 10.42
C ILE A 42 -6.86 -12.38 10.70
N LEU A 43 -5.54 -12.36 10.78
CA LEU A 43 -4.66 -13.47 11.11
C LEU A 43 -4.11 -13.25 12.51
N ASN A 44 -4.37 -14.19 13.41
CA ASN A 44 -3.75 -14.14 14.73
C ASN A 44 -2.23 -14.36 14.63
N LYS A 45 -1.53 -14.05 15.72
CA LYS A 45 -0.07 -14.11 15.74
C LYS A 45 0.46 -15.51 15.37
N GLU A 46 -0.15 -16.57 15.90
CA GLU A 46 0.28 -17.95 15.61
C GLU A 46 0.05 -18.33 14.14
N GLN A 47 -1.11 -17.96 13.58
CA GLN A 47 -1.42 -18.18 12.16
C GLN A 47 -0.45 -17.45 11.25
N PHE A 48 -0.09 -16.22 11.61
CA PHE A 48 0.87 -15.45 10.84
C PHE A 48 2.28 -16.03 10.93
N ASP A 49 2.77 -16.25 12.14
CA ASP A 49 4.13 -16.74 12.38
C ASP A 49 4.33 -18.16 11.83
N ASN A 50 3.38 -19.08 12.00
CA ASN A 50 3.62 -20.46 11.60
C ASN A 50 3.38 -20.71 10.11
N TYR A 51 2.60 -19.85 9.43
CA TYR A 51 2.14 -20.13 8.06
C TYR A 51 2.32 -18.95 7.12
N VAL A 52 1.76 -17.78 7.42
CA VAL A 52 1.65 -16.68 6.45
C VAL A 52 2.99 -15.99 6.19
N GLN A 53 3.82 -15.80 7.22
CA GLN A 53 5.15 -15.19 7.07
C GLN A 53 6.10 -16.02 6.19
N HIS A 54 5.79 -17.31 5.98
CA HIS A 54 6.56 -18.21 5.15
C HIS A 54 5.98 -18.35 3.74
N SER A 55 5.08 -17.44 3.34
CA SER A 55 4.37 -17.47 2.06
C SER A 55 4.37 -16.09 1.40
N LEU A 56 4.00 -16.03 0.12
CA LEU A 56 3.87 -14.77 -0.63
C LEU A 56 2.87 -13.80 0.02
N LEU A 57 1.90 -14.30 0.81
CA LEU A 57 0.91 -13.47 1.47
C LEU A 57 1.51 -12.50 2.50
N GLN A 58 2.73 -12.75 3.00
CA GLN A 58 3.41 -11.83 3.91
C GLN A 58 3.62 -10.43 3.31
N HIS A 59 3.76 -10.35 1.98
CA HIS A 59 4.00 -9.07 1.28
C HIS A 59 2.71 -8.25 1.11
N TYR A 60 1.56 -8.83 1.43
CA TYR A 60 0.24 -8.22 1.27
C TYR A 60 -0.47 -7.96 2.61
N SER A 61 0.17 -8.31 3.73
CA SER A 61 -0.42 -8.17 5.06
C SER A 61 -0.18 -6.80 5.69
N TYR A 62 -1.20 -6.33 6.41
CA TYR A 62 -1.18 -5.11 7.19
C TYR A 62 -1.13 -5.42 8.68
N ASN A 63 -0.32 -4.65 9.41
CA ASN A 63 -0.35 -4.67 10.87
C ASN A 63 -1.77 -4.37 11.38
N TRP A 64 -2.29 -5.22 12.27
CA TRP A 64 -3.65 -5.11 12.80
C TRP A 64 -3.65 -5.17 14.34
N PRO A 65 -3.66 -4.02 15.03
CA PRO A 65 -3.66 -4.02 16.50
C PRO A 65 -5.04 -4.41 17.04
N ILE A 66 -5.07 -5.39 17.95
CA ILE A 66 -6.30 -5.80 18.66
C ILE A 66 -6.14 -5.47 20.14
N ALA A 67 -7.12 -4.76 20.70
CA ALA A 67 -7.13 -4.40 22.11
C ALA A 67 -7.25 -5.65 23.00
N ARG A 68 -6.48 -5.70 24.09
CA ARG A 68 -6.57 -6.75 25.11
C ARG A 68 -7.02 -6.17 26.44
N GLY A 69 -8.25 -6.51 26.83
CA GLY A 69 -8.81 -6.18 28.13
C GLY A 69 -8.95 -4.66 28.37
N THR A 70 -8.99 -4.28 29.65
CA THR A 70 -9.16 -2.88 30.07
C THR A 70 -7.81 -2.26 30.44
N ALA A 71 -7.13 -1.64 29.46
CA ALA A 71 -6.13 -0.56 29.57
C ALA A 71 -4.94 -0.76 28.61
N GLY A 72 -4.93 0.00 27.50
CA GLY A 72 -3.74 0.36 26.71
C GLY A 72 -2.89 -0.76 26.10
N LYS A 73 -3.22 -2.02 26.35
CA LYS A 73 -2.49 -3.19 25.85
C LYS A 73 -3.12 -3.64 24.54
N TYR A 74 -2.26 -3.87 23.55
CA TYR A 74 -2.66 -4.40 22.25
C TYR A 74 -1.79 -5.60 21.92
N THR A 75 -2.36 -6.55 21.18
CA THR A 75 -1.56 -7.49 20.40
C THR A 75 -1.58 -7.15 18.95
N MET A 76 -0.40 -7.20 18.34
CA MET A 76 -0.26 -7.01 16.91
C MET A 76 -0.61 -8.30 16.19
N HIS A 77 -1.73 -8.29 15.50
CA HIS A 77 -2.14 -9.29 14.53
C HIS A 77 -1.72 -8.81 13.14
N GLN A 78 -1.95 -9.63 12.13
CA GLN A 78 -1.82 -9.24 10.73
C GLN A 78 -3.17 -9.35 10.05
N ALA A 79 -3.37 -8.63 8.96
CA ALA A 79 -4.62 -8.63 8.22
C ALA A 79 -4.34 -8.62 6.72
N ILE A 80 -5.03 -9.47 5.95
CA ILE A 80 -5.00 -9.43 4.50
C ILE A 80 -6.17 -8.59 4.02
N ALA A 81 -5.89 -7.56 3.22
CA ALA A 81 -6.93 -6.76 2.61
C ALA A 81 -7.55 -7.52 1.44
N LEU A 82 -8.88 -7.66 1.46
CA LEU A 82 -9.64 -8.10 0.30
C LEU A 82 -9.85 -6.91 -0.65
N GLY A 83 -10.66 -7.09 -1.69
CA GLY A 83 -10.93 -6.02 -2.65
C GLY A 83 -9.66 -5.57 -3.38
N LEU A 84 -9.41 -4.26 -3.45
CA LEU A 84 -8.23 -3.70 -4.12
C LEU A 84 -7.08 -3.39 -3.17
N GLY A 85 -7.27 -3.53 -1.86
CA GLY A 85 -6.27 -3.11 -0.88
C GLY A 85 -4.89 -3.73 -1.09
N SER A 86 -4.85 -5.04 -1.38
CA SER A 86 -3.61 -5.77 -1.68
C SER A 86 -3.11 -5.61 -3.13
N MET A 87 -3.78 -4.82 -3.97
CA MET A 87 -3.38 -4.56 -5.36
C MET A 87 -2.66 -3.22 -5.55
N PHE A 88 -2.73 -2.31 -4.57
CA PHE A 88 -2.03 -1.02 -4.67
C PHE A 88 -0.53 -1.21 -4.44
N ASN A 89 0.27 -0.74 -5.39
CA ASN A 89 1.72 -0.78 -5.28
C ASN A 89 2.26 0.24 -4.27
N HIS A 90 3.46 -0.02 -3.79
CA HIS A 90 4.18 0.89 -2.89
C HIS A 90 4.85 2.04 -3.65
N SER A 91 4.80 3.24 -3.08
CA SER A 91 5.76 4.31 -3.36
C SER A 91 6.03 5.13 -2.09
N SER A 92 7.29 5.43 -1.83
CA SER A 92 7.72 6.29 -0.71
C SER A 92 7.68 7.77 -1.08
N LEU A 93 7.85 8.11 -2.37
CA LEU A 93 7.92 9.48 -2.88
C LEU A 93 6.65 9.96 -3.56
N ARG A 94 5.98 9.08 -4.31
CA ARG A 94 4.88 9.42 -5.22
C ARG A 94 3.52 8.86 -4.78
N GLN A 95 3.39 8.41 -3.52
CA GLN A 95 2.09 7.97 -3.01
C GLN A 95 1.03 9.04 -3.21
N ASN A 96 -0.14 8.61 -3.67
CA ASN A 96 -1.29 9.46 -3.94
C ASN A 96 -2.58 8.91 -3.32
N VAL A 97 -2.52 7.73 -2.70
CA VAL A 97 -3.59 7.12 -1.90
C VAL A 97 -3.13 6.90 -0.47
N GLY A 98 -3.92 7.39 0.48
CA GLY A 98 -3.78 7.13 1.91
C GLY A 98 -4.74 6.04 2.34
N TRP A 99 -4.50 5.46 3.51
CA TRP A 99 -5.36 4.40 4.03
C TRP A 99 -5.53 4.48 5.55
N LYS A 100 -6.72 4.13 6.03
CA LYS A 100 -7.06 4.08 7.46
C LYS A 100 -7.77 2.77 7.80
N ARG A 101 -7.39 2.18 8.93
CA ARG A 101 -8.03 0.99 9.50
C ARG A 101 -9.25 1.41 10.34
N ASP A 102 -10.41 0.83 10.06
CA ASP A 102 -11.54 0.81 10.98
C ASP A 102 -11.53 -0.56 11.67
N LEU A 103 -10.94 -0.59 12.88
CA LEU A 103 -10.69 -1.83 13.62
C LEU A 103 -11.99 -2.48 14.11
N GLU A 104 -13.03 -1.69 14.35
CA GLU A 104 -14.33 -2.17 14.81
C GLU A 104 -15.12 -2.83 13.68
N LYS A 105 -15.03 -2.27 12.47
CA LYS A 105 -15.73 -2.79 11.29
C LYS A 105 -14.90 -3.75 10.45
N GLU A 106 -13.64 -3.98 10.81
CA GLU A 106 -12.71 -4.87 10.11
C GLU A 106 -12.56 -4.51 8.62
N VAL A 107 -12.36 -3.22 8.35
CA VAL A 107 -12.10 -2.70 6.99
C VAL A 107 -10.90 -1.77 6.95
N ILE A 108 -10.29 -1.65 5.78
CA ILE A 108 -9.35 -0.58 5.43
C ILE A 108 -10.03 0.33 4.40
N VAL A 109 -10.04 1.62 4.68
CA VAL A 109 -10.58 2.66 3.78
C VAL A 109 -9.41 3.34 3.10
N TYR A 110 -9.39 3.29 1.76
CA TYR A 110 -8.39 3.93 0.91
C TYR A 110 -8.95 5.24 0.35
N THR A 111 -8.19 6.32 0.41
CA THR A 111 -8.64 7.67 0.05
C THR A 111 -7.58 8.41 -0.75
N ALA A 112 -7.97 9.08 -1.83
CA ALA A 112 -7.08 9.92 -2.61
C ALA A 112 -6.54 11.08 -1.77
N LEU A 113 -5.22 11.24 -1.69
CA LEU A 113 -4.54 12.30 -0.92
C LEU A 113 -4.51 13.64 -1.65
N ARG A 114 -4.63 13.58 -2.98
CA ARG A 114 -4.68 14.70 -3.91
C ARG A 114 -5.50 14.29 -5.13
N ASP A 115 -5.70 15.20 -6.06
CA ASP A 115 -6.22 14.84 -7.37
C ASP A 115 -5.28 13.83 -8.06
N ILE A 116 -5.87 12.77 -8.60
CA ILE A 116 -5.18 11.71 -9.36
C ILE A 116 -5.62 11.86 -10.81
N ALA A 117 -4.66 12.01 -11.72
CA ALA A 117 -4.94 12.19 -13.13
C ALA A 117 -5.36 10.88 -13.81
N GLU A 118 -6.03 10.98 -14.97
CA GLU A 118 -6.21 9.83 -15.85
C GLU A 118 -4.86 9.24 -16.28
N GLY A 119 -4.76 7.91 -16.27
CA GLY A 119 -3.54 7.17 -16.56
C GLY A 119 -2.53 7.11 -15.40
N GLU A 120 -2.81 7.74 -14.26
CA GLU A 120 -1.91 7.71 -13.11
C GLU A 120 -2.10 6.43 -12.27
N GLU A 121 -0.99 5.84 -11.81
CA GLU A 121 -1.01 4.67 -10.92
C GLU A 121 -1.43 5.09 -9.50
N LEU A 122 -2.31 4.31 -8.87
CA LEU A 122 -2.71 4.47 -7.48
C LEU A 122 -1.70 3.77 -6.56
N LEU A 123 -0.96 4.58 -5.81
CA LEU A 123 0.17 4.17 -4.99
C LEU A 123 -0.07 4.51 -3.52
N ILE A 124 0.25 3.56 -2.63
CA ILE A 124 0.18 3.74 -1.17
C ILE A 124 1.59 3.68 -0.55
N SER A 125 1.77 4.23 0.65
CA SER A 125 2.93 3.89 1.48
C SER A 125 2.67 2.63 2.30
N TYR A 126 3.60 1.69 2.25
CA TYR A 126 3.63 0.48 3.08
C TYR A 126 4.33 0.76 4.43
N GLY A 127 4.91 1.95 4.60
CA GLY A 127 5.72 2.32 5.75
C GLY A 127 7.20 1.95 5.58
N SER A 128 7.99 2.18 6.64
CA SER A 128 9.47 2.09 6.60
C SER A 128 10.05 0.67 6.70
N ARG A 129 9.22 -0.36 6.83
CA ARG A 129 9.65 -1.77 6.91
C ARG A 129 9.08 -2.56 5.74
N LEU A 130 9.73 -2.46 4.60
CA LEU A 130 9.42 -3.27 3.42
C LEU A 130 10.02 -4.66 3.58
N THR A 131 9.30 -5.67 3.08
CA THR A 131 9.75 -7.07 3.06
C THR A 131 10.18 -7.52 1.66
N PHE A 132 10.30 -6.58 0.72
CA PHE A 132 10.69 -6.78 -0.67
C PHE A 132 11.51 -5.56 -1.15
N GLU A 133 12.17 -5.69 -2.30
CA GLU A 133 13.02 -4.65 -2.87
C GLU A 133 12.21 -3.42 -3.31
N ASP A 134 12.60 -2.24 -2.82
CA ASP A 134 12.00 -0.98 -3.25
C ASP A 134 12.64 -0.53 -4.58
N VAL A 135 11.90 -0.73 -5.67
CA VAL A 135 12.30 -0.33 -7.02
C VAL A 135 12.56 1.18 -7.13
N GLU A 136 11.94 2.02 -6.28
CA GLU A 136 12.21 3.46 -6.27
C GLU A 136 13.50 3.79 -5.52
N ALA A 137 13.82 3.08 -4.43
CA ALA A 137 15.09 3.24 -3.73
C ALA A 137 16.29 2.79 -4.60
N ALA A 138 16.12 1.74 -5.41
CA ALA A 138 17.16 1.30 -6.35
C ALA A 138 17.49 2.36 -7.42
N ARG A 139 16.48 3.03 -7.97
CA ARG A 139 16.67 4.11 -8.96
C ARG A 139 17.39 5.33 -8.40
N LEU A 140 17.13 5.69 -7.13
CA LEU A 140 17.88 6.76 -6.47
C LEU A 140 19.38 6.44 -6.33
N GLY A 141 19.72 5.17 -6.11
CA GLY A 141 21.12 4.73 -6.07
C GLY A 141 21.81 4.76 -7.44
N GLU A 142 21.09 4.41 -8.52
CA GLU A 142 21.59 4.51 -9.89
C GLU A 142 21.80 5.96 -10.33
N ASP A 143 20.86 6.86 -10.00
CA ASP A 143 20.98 8.28 -10.31
C ASP A 143 22.12 8.97 -9.51
N GLU A 144 22.42 8.54 -8.28
CA GLU A 144 23.57 9.06 -7.50
C GLU A 144 24.93 8.65 -8.08
N GLU A 145 25.06 7.43 -8.62
CA GLU A 145 26.28 7.02 -9.34
C GLU A 145 26.50 7.88 -10.60
N ASP A 146 25.42 8.20 -11.33
CA ASP A 146 25.49 9.02 -12.54
C ASP A 146 25.81 10.49 -12.21
N VAL A 147 25.28 11.03 -11.10
CA VAL A 147 25.69 12.37 -10.60
C VAL A 147 27.17 12.40 -10.22
N THR A 148 27.70 11.33 -9.63
CA THR A 148 29.13 11.23 -9.29
C THR A 148 30.00 11.21 -10.54
N ALA A 149 29.57 10.52 -11.60
CA ALA A 149 30.22 10.51 -12.91
C ALA A 149 30.13 11.86 -13.65
N ILE A 150 29.03 12.60 -13.48
CA ILE A 150 28.84 13.96 -14.02
C ILE A 150 29.74 14.97 -13.28
N LEU A 151 29.81 14.90 -11.95
CA LEU A 151 30.68 15.76 -11.13
C LEU A 151 32.17 15.52 -11.41
N ALA A 152 32.56 14.27 -11.71
CA ALA A 152 33.93 13.93 -12.11
C ALA A 152 34.33 14.53 -13.49
N ARG A 153 33.36 14.94 -14.32
CA ARG A 153 33.60 15.57 -15.63
C ARG A 153 33.57 17.11 -15.58
N ILE A 154 33.20 17.69 -14.43
CA ILE A 154 33.09 19.16 -14.24
C ILE A 154 34.34 19.76 -13.58
N ASN A 155 35.25 18.94 -13.04
CA ASN A 155 36.54 19.43 -12.56
C ASN A 155 37.64 19.28 -13.62
N ILE A 156 38.04 20.43 -14.18
CA ILE A 156 39.39 20.70 -14.68
C ILE A 156 40.39 20.58 -13.52
#